data_AF-A0A1B9NTM5-F1
#
_entry.id   AF-A0A1B9NTM5-F1
#
_cell.length_a   1.000
_cell.length_b   1.000
_cell.length_c   1.000
_cell.angle_alpha   90.00
_cell.angle_beta   90.00
_cell.angle_gamma   90.00
#
_symmetry.space_group_name_H-M   'P 1'
#
loop_
_entity.id
_entity.type
_entity.pdbx_description
1 polymer ?
#
loop_
_entity_poly.entity_id
_entity_poly.type
_entity_poly.pdbx_seq_one_letter_code
_entity_poly.pdbx_strand_id
1 'polypeptide(L)'
;MMNTEALTVIYNGILQGYQHKQYEMIENNLPDNSRRVRSENMRERLTNQIAELSTMAYDIGDHDSAAFFMDTARNLGSDAVPALPL
;
A
#
# COMPACT_ATOMS: atom_id res chain seq x y z
N MET A 1 -17.58 -11.84 6.79
CA MET A 1 -16.55 -11.81 7.86
C MET A 1 -15.25 -12.48 7.42
N MET A 2 -15.23 -13.75 6.98
CA MET A 2 -13.98 -14.41 6.55
C MET A 2 -13.27 -13.73 5.36
N ASN A 3 -14.02 -13.17 4.41
CA ASN A 3 -13.45 -12.46 3.25
C ASN A 3 -12.75 -11.15 3.63
N THR A 4 -13.33 -10.41 4.58
CA THR A 4 -12.77 -9.16 5.11
C THR A 4 -11.44 -9.41 5.81
N GLU A 5 -11.33 -10.47 6.62
CA GLU A 5 -10.08 -10.86 7.29
C GLU A 5 -8.96 -11.20 6.27
N ALA A 6 -9.30 -11.91 5.19
CA ALA A 6 -8.33 -12.24 4.15
C ALA A 6 -7.80 -10.99 3.43
N LEU A 7 -8.67 -10.04 3.08
CA LEU A 7 -8.27 -8.78 2.45
C LEU A 7 -7.40 -7.93 3.38
N THR A 8 -7.73 -7.88 4.67
CA THR A 8 -6.91 -7.21 5.70
C THR A 8 -5.52 -7.81 5.79
N VAL A 9 -5.39 -9.15 5.79
CA VAL A 9 -4.08 -9.82 5.80
C VAL A 9 -3.26 -9.47 4.56
N ILE A 10 -3.89 -9.46 3.37
CA ILE A 10 -3.22 -9.09 2.12
C ILE A 10 -2.74 -7.64 2.18
N TYR A 11 -3.62 -6.72 2.58
CA TYR A 11 -3.31 -5.30 2.76
C TYR A 11 -2.12 -5.07 3.69
N ASN A 12 -2.15 -5.69 4.88
CA ASN A 12 -1.07 -5.58 5.85
C ASN A 12 0.25 -6.15 5.31
N GLY A 13 0.18 -7.27 4.58
CA GLY A 13 1.36 -7.89 3.96
C GLY A 13 2.02 -6.99 2.91
N ILE A 14 1.25 -6.37 2.01
CA ILE A 14 1.81 -5.46 1.00
C ILE A 14 2.38 -4.19 1.64
N LEU A 15 1.71 -3.65 2.67
CA LEU A 15 2.17 -2.46 3.40
C LEU A 15 3.49 -2.73 4.13
N GLN A 16 3.57 -3.84 4.85
CA GLN A 16 4.80 -4.26 5.54
C GLN A 16 5.95 -4.48 4.56
N GLY A 17 5.70 -5.11 3.41
CA GLY A 17 6.70 -5.29 2.37
C GLY A 17 7.24 -3.98 1.80
N TYR A 18 6.39 -2.97 1.65
CA TYR A 18 6.81 -1.62 1.28
C TYR A 18 7.65 -0.95 2.38
N GLN A 19 7.18 -0.98 3.63
CA GLN A 19 7.89 -0.40 4.78
C GLN A 19 9.27 -1.01 4.95
N HIS A 20 9.37 -2.34 4.87
CA HIS A 20 10.63 -3.06 4.97
C HIS A 20 11.65 -2.57 3.93
N LYS A 21 11.25 -2.48 2.66
CA LYS A 21 12.12 -1.97 1.59
C LYS A 21 12.54 -0.51 1.80
N GLN A 22 11.68 0.32 2.39
CA GLN A 22 12.06 1.70 2.75
C GLN A 22 13.18 1.71 3.81
N TYR A 23 13.05 0.85 4.84
CA TYR A 23 14.09 0.68 5.84
C TYR A 23 15.38 0.11 5.25
N GLU A 24 15.31 -0.93 4.42
CA GLU A 24 16.48 -1.50 3.74
C GLU A 24 17.24 -0.44 2.93
N MET A 25 16.54 0.47 2.25
CA MET A 25 17.20 1.54 1.50
C MET A 25 17.98 2.51 2.40
N ILE A 26 17.46 2.78 3.61
CA ILE A 26 18.12 3.63 4.60
C ILE A 26 19.34 2.90 5.18
N GLU A 27 19.18 1.64 5.59
CA GLU A 27 20.25 0.83 6.18
C GLU A 27 21.42 0.59 5.21
N ASN A 28 21.12 0.42 3.92
CA ASN A 28 22.14 0.23 2.89
C ASN A 28 22.81 1.53 2.42
N ASN A 29 22.52 2.68 3.05
CA ASN A 29 23.06 3.99 2.68
C ASN A 29 22.91 4.30 1.17
N LEU A 30 21.74 4.01 0.59
CA LEU A 30 21.51 4.32 -0.81
C LEU A 30 21.70 5.83 -1.05
N PRO A 31 22.37 6.24 -2.14
CA PRO A 31 22.48 7.65 -2.49
C PRO A 31 21.10 8.30 -2.60
N ASP A 32 20.97 9.54 -2.11
CA ASP A 32 19.69 10.24 -2.00
C ASP A 32 18.89 10.27 -3.30
N ASN A 33 19.57 10.49 -4.42
CA ASN A 33 18.96 10.53 -5.76
C ASN A 33 18.31 9.17 -6.11
N SER A 34 19.03 8.08 -5.84
CA SER A 34 18.57 6.71 -6.08
C SER A 34 17.47 6.32 -5.11
N ARG A 35 17.58 6.73 -3.85
CA ARG A 35 16.57 6.49 -2.80
C ARG A 35 15.26 7.18 -3.14
N ARG A 36 15.29 8.45 -3.57
CA ARG A 36 14.08 9.19 -3.96
C ARG A 36 13.35 8.50 -5.11
N VAL A 37 14.03 8.22 -6.21
CA VAL A 37 13.42 7.59 -7.40
C VAL A 37 12.87 6.21 -7.06
N ARG A 38 13.59 5.40 -6.28
CA ARG A 38 13.10 4.09 -5.85
C ARG A 38 11.89 4.20 -4.93
N SER A 39 11.91 5.16 -4.00
CA SER A 39 10.79 5.40 -3.09
C SER A 39 9.52 5.83 -3.83
N GLU A 40 9.64 6.72 -4.81
CA GLU A 40 8.52 7.12 -5.69
C GLU A 40 7.95 5.93 -6.47
N ASN A 41 8.81 5.15 -7.14
CA ASN A 41 8.38 3.96 -7.88
C ASN A 41 7.73 2.90 -6.98
N MET A 42 8.24 2.74 -5.75
CA MET A 42 7.65 1.83 -4.78
C MET A 42 6.30 2.32 -4.26
N ARG A 43 6.16 3.63 -4.04
CA ARG A 43 4.90 4.25 -3.61
C ARG A 43 3.83 4.11 -4.69
N GLU A 44 4.19 4.36 -5.95
CA GLU A 44 3.30 4.15 -7.10
C GLU A 44 2.84 2.69 -7.19
N ARG A 45 3.78 1.74 -7.07
CA ARG A 45 3.45 0.31 -7.07
C ARG A 45 2.51 -0.07 -5.93
N LEU A 46 2.79 0.38 -4.71
CA LEU A 46 1.92 0.10 -3.56
C LEU A 46 0.53 0.72 -3.76
N THR A 47 0.46 1.94 -4.30
CA THR A 47 -0.81 2.62 -4.63
C THR A 47 -1.66 1.77 -5.58
N ASN A 48 -1.05 1.25 -6.65
CA ASN A 48 -1.76 0.41 -7.62
C ASN A 48 -2.22 -0.92 -7.00
N GLN A 49 -1.38 -1.55 -6.17
CA GLN A 49 -1.75 -2.80 -5.48
C GLN A 49 -2.93 -2.59 -4.51
N ILE A 50 -2.97 -1.47 -3.78
CA ILE A 50 -4.09 -1.15 -2.89
C ILE A 50 -5.36 -0.84 -3.71
N ALA A 51 -5.24 -0.16 -4.86
CA ALA A 51 -6.38 0.11 -5.74
C ALA A 51 -6.96 -1.19 -6.36
N GLU A 52 -6.10 -2.14 -6.72
CA GLU A 52 -6.53 -3.48 -7.14
C GLU A 52 -7.29 -4.20 -6.01
N LEU A 53 -6.79 -4.11 -4.77
CA LEU A 53 -7.45 -4.68 -3.60
C LEU A 53 -8.84 -4.05 -3.34
N SER A 54 -8.97 -2.75 -3.56
CA SER A 54 -10.26 -2.05 -3.52
C SER A 54 -11.25 -2.64 -4.54
N THR A 55 -10.78 -2.88 -5.77
CA THR A 55 -11.59 -3.47 -6.84
C THR A 55 -12.04 -4.88 -6.46
N MET A 56 -11.12 -5.71 -5.95
CA MET A 56 -11.45 -7.06 -5.47
C MET A 56 -12.47 -7.05 -4.33
N ALA A 57 -12.30 -6.15 -3.36
CA ALA A 57 -13.23 -5.99 -2.24
C ALA A 57 -14.63 -5.59 -2.72
N TYR A 58 -14.71 -4.69 -3.71
CA TYR A 58 -15.96 -4.29 -4.32
C TYR A 58 -16.66 -5.46 -5.02
N ASP A 59 -15.92 -6.24 -5.81
CA ASP A 59 -16.44 -7.37 -6.59
C ASP A 59 -17.00 -8.50 -5.71
N ILE A 60 -16.45 -8.69 -4.50
CA ILE A 60 -16.94 -9.68 -3.54
C ILE A 60 -18.05 -9.14 -2.60
N GLY A 61 -18.46 -7.88 -2.79
CA GLY A 61 -19.52 -7.24 -2.01
C GLY A 61 -19.09 -6.62 -0.67
N ASP A 62 -17.78 -6.51 -0.42
CA ASP A 62 -17.23 -5.84 0.77
C ASP A 62 -16.94 -4.36 0.47
N HIS A 63 -18.02 -3.57 0.39
CA HIS A 63 -17.94 -2.17 -0.01
C HIS A 63 -17.24 -1.27 0.99
N ASP A 64 -17.29 -1.60 2.29
CA ASP A 64 -16.60 -0.83 3.34
C ASP A 64 -15.08 -0.97 3.17
N SER A 65 -14.59 -2.20 2.99
CA SER A 65 -13.17 -2.45 2.71
C SER A 65 -12.74 -1.83 1.38
N ALA A 66 -13.59 -1.92 0.35
CA ALA A 66 -13.34 -1.29 -0.94
C ALA A 66 -13.14 0.23 -0.81
N ALA A 67 -14.05 0.90 -0.10
CA ALA A 67 -13.95 2.34 0.14
C ALA A 67 -12.69 2.70 0.93
N PHE A 68 -12.37 1.95 1.98
CA PHE A 68 -11.15 2.13 2.77
C PHE A 68 -9.87 2.00 1.92
N PHE A 69 -9.77 0.94 1.11
CA PHE A 69 -8.60 0.72 0.25
C PHE A 69 -8.49 1.82 -0.81
N MET A 70 -9.60 2.25 -1.40
CA MET A 70 -9.58 3.34 -2.39
C MET A 70 -9.09 4.65 -1.80
N ASP A 71 -9.58 5.02 -0.61
CA ASP A 71 -9.13 6.24 0.07
C ASP A 71 -7.65 6.15 0.47
N THR A 72 -7.22 4.99 0.94
CA THR A 72 -5.81 4.73 1.28
C THR A 72 -4.91 4.86 0.05
N ALA A 73 -5.29 4.25 -1.08
CA ALA A 73 -4.54 4.37 -2.34
C ALA A 73 -4.47 5.83 -2.80
N ARG A 74 -5.58 6.57 -2.73
CA ARG A 74 -5.62 8.00 -3.04
C ARG A 74 -4.63 8.78 -2.17
N ASN A 75 -4.74 8.67 -0.85
CA ASN A 75 -3.91 9.42 0.11
C ASN A 75 -2.42 9.11 -0.05
N LEU A 76 -2.07 7.84 -0.33
CA LEU A 76 -0.70 7.43 -0.59
C LEU A 76 -0.18 7.98 -1.94
N GLY A 77 -1.01 7.96 -2.97
CA GLY A 77 -0.65 8.39 -4.33
C GLY A 77 -0.52 9.90 -4.49
N SER A 78 -1.49 10.67 -3.98
CA SER A 78 -1.52 12.14 -4.11
C SER A 78 -0.66 12.85 -3.08
N ASP A 79 -0.90 12.53 -1.81
CA ASP A 79 -0.38 13.32 -0.68
C ASP A 79 0.82 12.64 -0.02
N ALA A 80 1.23 11.47 -0.53
CA ALA A 80 2.28 10.63 0.04
C ALA A 80 2.06 10.34 1.54
N VAL A 81 0.80 10.34 1.98
CA VAL A 81 0.44 10.05 3.36
C VAL A 81 0.73 8.57 3.62
N PRO A 82 1.57 8.24 4.62
CA PRO A 82 1.88 6.85 4.94
C PRO A 82 0.61 6.10 5.35
N ALA A 83 0.35 4.98 4.68
CA ALA A 83 -0.73 4.09 5.04
C ALA A 83 -0.43 3.37 6.37
N LEU A 84 -1.48 3.16 7.17
CA LEU A 84 -1.41 2.46 8.46
C LEU A 84 -1.94 1.03 8.31
N PRO A 85 -1.40 0.07 9.08
CA PRO A 85 -1.94 -1.28 9.11
C PRO A 85 -3.36 -1.29 9.69
N LEU A 86 -4.16 -2.25 9.20
CA LEU A 86 -5.51 -2.56 9.65
C LEU A 86 -5.51 -3.61 10.76
#